data_AF-A0A970YML1-F1
#
_entry.id   AF-A0A970YML1-F1
#
_cell.length_a   1.000
_cell.length_b   1.000
_cell.length_c   1.000
_cell.angle_alpha   90.00
_cell.angle_beta   90.00
_cell.angle_gamma   90.00
#
_symmetry.space_group_name_H-M   'P 1'
#
loop_
_entity.id
_entity.type
_entity.pdbx_description
1 polymer ?
#
loop_
_entity_poly.entity_id
_entity_poly.type
_entity_poly.pdbx_seq_one_letter_code
_entity_poly.pdbx_strand_id
1 'polypeptide(L)'
;NQGIVSGLVLLAAYPASMDSLSESDLHVLSVYGSDDTVLDKEALEKARSLLPEDTKYIVIEGGNLAQFGYYGPQKGDGKASISLLEQQKITVDEILALIEQIM
;
A
#
# COMPACT_ATOMS: atom_id res chain seq x y z
N ASN A 1 -18.79 4.70 -6.30
CA ASN A 1 -18.60 3.22 -6.37
C ASN A 1 -18.86 2.50 -5.05
N GLN A 2 -19.45 3.16 -4.04
CA GLN A 2 -19.82 2.47 -2.80
C GLN A 2 -20.89 1.40 -3.12
N GLY A 3 -20.72 0.19 -2.57
CA GLY A 3 -21.59 -0.96 -2.81
C GLY A 3 -21.31 -1.79 -4.07
N ILE A 4 -20.35 -1.40 -4.92
CA ILE A 4 -19.92 -2.20 -6.09
C ILE A 4 -18.45 -2.62 -6.03
N VAL A 5 -17.66 -2.03 -5.13
CA VAL A 5 -16.27 -2.40 -4.85
C VAL A 5 -16.21 -2.88 -3.41
N SER A 6 -15.57 -4.03 -3.19
CA SER A 6 -15.49 -4.68 -1.88
C SER A 6 -14.13 -4.51 -1.19
N GLY A 7 -13.09 -4.07 -1.92
CA GLY A 7 -11.78 -3.84 -1.34
C GLY A 7 -10.92 -2.85 -2.13
N LEU A 8 -9.90 -2.33 -1.45
CA LEU A 8 -8.96 -1.33 -1.97
C LEU A 8 -7.52 -1.73 -1.59
N VAL A 9 -6.62 -1.73 -2.56
CA VAL A 9 -5.18 -1.91 -2.34
C VAL A 9 -4.46 -0.60 -2.62
N LEU A 10 -3.71 -0.11 -1.64
CA LEU A 10 -2.85 1.06 -1.73
C LEU A 10 -1.39 0.61 -1.72
N LEU A 11 -0.70 0.78 -2.84
CA LEU A 11 0.72 0.46 -2.98
C LEU A 11 1.55 1.74 -2.88
N ALA A 12 2.24 1.94 -1.75
CA ALA A 12 2.95 3.15 -1.38
C ALA A 12 2.13 4.42 -1.66
N ALA A 13 0.87 4.39 -1.23
CA ALA A 13 -0.10 5.45 -1.43
C ALA A 13 -1.00 5.60 -0.21
N TYR A 14 -1.62 6.77 -0.09
CA TYR A 14 -2.59 7.09 0.95
C TYR A 14 -3.65 8.07 0.43
N PRO A 15 -4.86 8.09 1.00
CA PRO A 15 -5.89 9.05 0.61
C PRO A 15 -5.47 10.49 0.87
N ALA A 16 -5.93 11.42 0.03
CA ALA A 16 -5.82 12.84 0.33
C ALA A 16 -6.77 13.22 1.47
N SER A 17 -6.51 14.34 2.14
CA SER A 17 -7.24 14.78 3.34
C SER A 17 -8.75 14.98 3.15
N MET A 18 -9.21 15.19 1.91
CA MET A 18 -10.63 15.38 1.60
C MET A 18 -11.33 14.06 1.19
N ASP A 19 -10.58 12.98 1.02
CA ASP A 19 -11.04 11.69 0.51
C ASP A 19 -11.17 10.66 1.64
N SER A 20 -11.88 11.00 2.72
CA SER A 20 -12.07 10.06 3.84
C SER A 20 -12.89 8.84 3.40
N LEU A 21 -12.36 7.66 3.73
CA LEU A 21 -12.95 6.34 3.58
C LEU A 21 -13.15 5.66 4.95
N SER A 22 -12.99 6.39 6.06
CA SER A 22 -13.07 5.84 7.43
C SER A 22 -14.40 5.12 7.71
N GLU A 23 -15.50 5.63 7.17
CA GLU A 23 -16.85 5.09 7.33
C GLU A 23 -17.25 4.13 6.19
N SER A 24 -16.30 3.70 5.36
CA SER A 24 -16.59 2.78 4.27
C SER A 24 -16.50 1.31 4.71
N ASP A 25 -17.34 0.45 4.14
CA ASP A 25 -17.28 -1.00 4.35
C ASP A 25 -16.19 -1.67 3.49
N LEU A 26 -15.18 -0.93 3.03
CA LEU A 26 -14.12 -1.46 2.18
C LEU A 26 -13.09 -2.22 3.02
N HIS A 27 -12.72 -3.42 2.59
CA HIS A 27 -11.52 -4.05 3.10
C HIS A 27 -10.29 -3.40 2.46
N VAL A 28 -9.46 -2.72 3.26
CA VAL A 28 -8.31 -1.97 2.77
C VAL A 28 -7.00 -2.64 3.14
N LEU A 29 -6.11 -2.76 2.15
CA LEU A 29 -4.71 -3.15 2.31
C LEU A 29 -3.80 -1.98 1.90
N SER A 30 -2.95 -1.54 2.81
CA SER A 30 -1.90 -0.54 2.56
C SER A 30 -0.53 -1.21 2.65
N VAL A 31 0.20 -1.25 1.54
CA VAL A 31 1.52 -1.88 1.43
C VAL A 31 2.55 -0.85 1.04
N TYR A 32 3.67 -0.74 1.74
CA TYR A 32 4.75 0.18 1.39
C TYR A 32 6.12 -0.37 1.79
N GLY A 33 7.18 0.16 1.20
CA GLY A 33 8.56 -0.26 1.48
C GLY A 33 9.18 0.50 2.66
N SER A 34 10.01 -0.15 3.46
CA SER A 34 10.78 0.51 4.53
C SER A 34 11.80 1.52 3.98
N ASP A 35 12.39 1.22 2.82
CA ASP A 35 13.44 2.00 2.16
C ASP A 35 12.87 2.94 1.10
N ASP A 36 11.54 3.10 1.07
CA ASP A 36 10.85 4.10 0.25
C ASP A 36 11.17 5.52 0.74
N THR A 37 11.85 6.29 -0.12
CA THR A 37 12.21 7.69 0.15
C THR A 37 11.30 8.70 -0.55
N VAL A 38 10.33 8.23 -1.35
CA VAL A 38 9.36 9.08 -2.05
C VAL A 38 8.09 9.22 -1.23
N LEU A 39 7.69 8.16 -0.53
CA LEU A 39 6.53 8.15 0.35
C LEU A 39 6.74 9.07 1.56
N ASP A 40 5.87 10.06 1.71
CA ASP A 40 5.80 10.87 2.92
C ASP A 40 5.16 10.04 4.06
N LYS A 41 6.02 9.49 4.92
CA LYS A 41 5.60 8.63 6.04
C LYS A 41 4.81 9.41 7.11
N GLU A 42 5.04 10.71 7.29
CA GLU A 42 4.27 11.51 8.24
C GLU A 42 2.85 11.72 7.71
N ALA A 43 2.72 12.01 6.41
CA ALA A 43 1.42 12.11 5.76
C ALA A 43 0.67 10.77 5.76
N LEU A 44 1.36 9.65 5.52
CA LEU A 44 0.79 8.31 5.64
C LEU A 44 0.21 8.05 7.03
N GLU A 45 0.97 8.36 8.10
CA GLU A 45 0.50 8.17 9.47
C GLU A 45 -0.75 9.02 9.78
N LYS A 46 -0.80 10.26 9.29
CA LYS A 46 -2.00 11.11 9.41
C LYS A 46 -3.18 10.56 8.60
N ALA A 47 -2.91 9.98 7.43
CA ALA A 47 -3.94 9.43 6.56
C ALA A 47 -4.56 8.12 7.08
N ARG A 48 -3.96 7.48 8.09
CA ARG A 48 -4.56 6.29 8.73
C ARG A 48 -5.96 6.54 9.26
N SER A 49 -6.23 7.74 9.80
CA SER A 49 -7.56 8.12 10.29
C SER A 49 -8.59 8.34 9.18
N LEU A 50 -8.15 8.38 7.91
CA LEU A 50 -9.01 8.49 6.74
C LEU A 50 -9.39 7.13 6.16
N LEU A 51 -8.93 6.04 6.76
CA LEU A 51 -9.18 4.68 6.31
C LEU A 51 -9.97 3.90 7.38
N PRO A 52 -10.67 2.82 7.00
CA PRO A 52 -11.37 1.96 7.95
C PRO A 52 -10.43 1.46 9.07
N GLU A 53 -10.96 1.32 10.29
CA GLU A 53 -10.16 0.89 11.46
C GLU A 53 -9.50 -0.49 11.27
N ASP A 54 -10.11 -1.36 10.46
CA ASP A 54 -9.61 -2.70 10.14
C ASP A 54 -8.65 -2.74 8.95
N THR A 55 -8.19 -1.57 8.45
CA THR A 55 -7.19 -1.49 7.39
C THR A 55 -5.93 -2.27 7.74
N LYS A 56 -5.53 -3.19 6.87
CA LYS A 56 -4.29 -3.96 7.01
C LYS A 56 -3.11 -3.14 6.48
N TYR A 57 -2.08 -2.97 7.29
CA TYR A 57 -0.85 -2.29 6.90
C TYR A 57 0.31 -3.27 6.83
N ILE A 58 1.04 -3.26 5.72
CA ILE A 58 2.21 -4.10 5.49
C ILE A 58 3.40 -3.21 5.14
N VAL A 59 4.45 -3.32 5.94
CA VAL A 59 5.76 -2.73 5.64
C VAL A 59 6.65 -3.83 5.07
N ILE A 60 7.07 -3.65 3.82
CA ILE A 60 8.04 -4.53 3.18
C ILE A 60 9.44 -4.05 3.55
N GLU A 61 10.07 -4.75 4.49
CA GLU A 61 11.46 -4.48 4.89
C GLU A 61 12.41 -4.60 3.69
N GLY A 62 13.21 -3.57 3.48
CA GLY A 62 14.12 -3.40 2.35
C GLY A 62 13.44 -3.01 1.02
N GLY A 63 12.12 -2.86 0.98
CA GLY A 63 11.40 -2.48 -0.24
C GLY A 63 11.36 -0.97 -0.50
N ASN A 64 11.03 -0.55 -1.72
CA ASN A 64 10.84 0.86 -2.09
C ASN A 64 9.70 1.07 -3.10
N LEU A 65 9.40 2.33 -3.45
CA LEU A 65 8.30 2.67 -4.38
C LEU A 65 8.46 2.00 -5.76
N ALA A 66 9.66 2.05 -6.34
CA ALA A 66 9.91 1.62 -7.72
C ALA A 66 9.53 0.16 -7.99
N GLN A 67 9.80 -0.72 -7.01
CA GLN A 67 9.64 -2.16 -7.17
C GLN A 67 8.17 -2.63 -7.16
N PHE A 68 7.21 -1.76 -6.83
CA PHE A 68 5.78 -2.03 -7.08
C PHE A 68 5.44 -2.02 -8.59
N GLY A 69 6.30 -1.43 -9.42
CA GLY A 69 6.23 -1.53 -10.89
C GLY A 69 7.37 -2.36 -11.49
N TYR A 70 7.41 -2.42 -12.83
CA TYR A 70 8.47 -3.09 -13.61
C TYR A 70 9.16 -2.11 -14.56
N TYR A 71 9.39 -0.88 -14.12
CA TYR A 71 10.02 0.19 -14.92
C TYR A 71 11.50 0.43 -14.56
N GLY A 72 12.04 -0.33 -13.61
CA GLY A 72 13.42 -0.17 -13.12
C GLY A 72 13.59 1.01 -12.16
N PRO A 73 14.81 1.24 -11.64
CA PRO A 73 15.06 2.32 -10.67
C PRO A 73 14.74 3.71 -11.23
N GLN A 74 14.04 4.55 -10.49
CA GLN A 74 13.86 5.98 -10.82
C GLN A 74 14.69 6.87 -9.91
N LYS A 75 14.91 8.10 -10.37
CA LYS A 75 15.63 9.11 -9.58
C LYS A 75 14.76 9.51 -8.38
N GLY A 76 15.24 9.23 -7.17
CA GLY A 76 14.59 9.65 -5.93
C GLY A 76 13.90 8.54 -5.15
N ASP A 77 13.79 7.32 -5.69
CA ASP A 77 13.17 6.16 -5.02
C ASP A 77 14.00 5.56 -3.87
N GLY A 78 15.20 6.07 -3.67
CA GLY A 78 16.20 5.41 -2.83
C GLY A 78 16.71 4.12 -3.49
N LYS A 79 17.29 3.23 -2.70
CA LYS A 79 17.78 1.93 -3.15
C LYS A 79 17.15 0.85 -2.29
N ALA A 80 16.36 -0.02 -2.91
CA ALA A 80 15.86 -1.21 -2.24
C ALA A 80 17.00 -2.15 -1.84
N SER A 81 16.84 -2.78 -0.68
CA SER A 81 17.76 -3.77 -0.11
C SER A 81 17.35 -5.22 -0.44
N ILE A 82 16.11 -5.43 -0.90
CA ILE A 82 15.62 -6.70 -1.44
C ILE A 82 15.43 -6.62 -2.96
N SER A 83 15.33 -7.76 -3.62
CA SER A 83 15.08 -7.81 -5.07
C SER A 83 13.65 -7.44 -5.45
N LEU A 84 13.47 -7.02 -6.70
CA LEU A 84 12.17 -6.69 -7.28
C LEU A 84 11.19 -7.87 -7.17
N LEU A 85 11.66 -9.09 -7.46
CA LEU A 85 10.80 -10.28 -7.42
C LEU A 85 10.41 -10.66 -5.98
N GLU A 86 11.27 -10.43 -4.99
CA GLU A 86 10.94 -10.63 -3.58
C GLU A 86 9.86 -9.64 -3.13
N GLN A 87 10.01 -8.35 -3.43
CA GLN A 87 9.00 -7.34 -3.10
C GLN A 87 7.66 -7.62 -3.80
N GLN A 88 7.69 -7.96 -5.09
CA GLN A 88 6.48 -8.26 -5.85
C GLN A 88 5.80 -9.54 -5.36
N LYS A 89 6.58 -10.56 -4.96
CA LYS A 89 6.02 -11.76 -4.35
C LYS A 89 5.25 -11.44 -3.07
N ILE A 90 5.86 -10.69 -2.15
CA ILE A 90 5.20 -10.27 -0.90
C ILE A 90 3.93 -9.48 -1.23
N THR A 91 4.02 -8.52 -2.15
CA THR A 91 2.87 -7.72 -2.59
C THR A 91 1.72 -8.58 -3.11
N VAL A 92 2.02 -9.55 -3.98
CA VAL A 92 1.01 -10.46 -4.55
C VAL A 92 0.40 -11.35 -3.48
N ASP A 93 1.20 -11.93 -2.59
CA ASP A 93 0.72 -12.80 -1.51
C ASP A 93 -0.27 -12.04 -0.60
N GLU A 94 0.01 -10.77 -0.29
CA GLU A 94 -0.89 -9.91 0.52
C GLU A 94 -2.17 -9.50 -0.23
N ILE A 95 -2.08 -9.22 -1.54
CA ILE A 95 -3.25 -8.93 -2.37
C ILE A 95 -4.16 -10.16 -2.45
N LEU A 96 -3.58 -11.35 -2.63
CA LEU A 96 -4.35 -12.60 -2.67
C LEU A 96 -5.03 -12.87 -1.32
N ALA A 97 -4.34 -12.65 -0.21
CA ALA A 97 -4.93 -12.77 1.13
C ALA A 97 -6.12 -11.81 1.33
N LEU A 98 -6.03 -10.57 0.84
CA LEU A 98 -7.16 -9.64 0.86
C LEU A 98 -8.34 -10.16 0.00
N ILE A 99 -8.06 -10.67 -1.20
CA ILE A 99 -9.11 -11.22 -2.08
C ILE A 99 -9.80 -12.41 -1.41
N GLU A 100 -9.05 -13.32 -0.80
CA GLU A 100 -9.59 -14.47 -0.06
C GLU A 100 -10.46 -14.05 1.14
N GLN A 101 -10.11 -12.95 1.81
CA GLN A 101 -10.90 -12.40 2.91
C GLN A 101 -12.25 -11.82 2.45
N ILE A 102 -12.32 -11.30 1.22
CA ILE A 102 -13.50 -10.62 0.68
C ILE A 102 -14.51 -11.61 0.07
N MET A 103 -14.04 -12.79 -0.36
CA MET A 103 -14.87 -13.84 -0.98
C MET A 103 -15.69 -14.64 0.04
#